data_AF-A0A953S691-F1
#
_entry.id   AF-A0A953S691-F1
#
_cell.length_a   1.000
_cell.length_b   1.000
_cell.length_c   1.000
_cell.angle_alpha   90.00
_cell.angle_beta   90.00
_cell.angle_gamma   90.00
#
_symmetry.space_group_name_H-M   'P 1'
#
loop_
_entity.id
_entity.type
_entity.pdbx_description
1 polymer ?
#
loop_
_entity_poly.entity_id
_entity_poly.type
_entity_poly.pdbx_seq_one_letter_code
_entity_poly.pdbx_strand_id
1 'polypeptide(L)' 'MRRHAHIGSIEVGEYADLAIFDVEDYLEILYYFGVNCCVMAVKRAEIV' A
#
# COMPACT_ATOMS: atom_id res chain seq x y z
N MET A 1 -7.41 8.67 18.11
CA MET A 1 -7.05 8.09 16.80
C MET A 1 -6.40 6.72 17.06
N ARG A 2 -7.16 5.62 17.12
CA ARG A 2 -6.68 4.32 17.68
C ARG A 2 -6.04 3.39 16.63
N ARG A 3 -6.14 3.71 15.33
CA ARG A 3 -5.62 2.89 14.22
C ARG A 3 -4.16 3.19 13.85
N HIS A 4 -3.70 4.43 14.06
CA HIS A 4 -2.34 4.90 13.71
C HIS A 4 -1.19 4.22 14.46
N ALA A 5 -1.47 3.32 15.42
CA ALA A 5 -0.41 2.72 16.22
C ALA A 5 0.39 1.65 15.47
N HIS A 6 -0.14 1.10 14.38
CA HIS A 6 0.46 -0.03 13.65
C HIS A 6 0.20 0.01 12.13
N ILE A 7 -0.24 1.14 11.57
CA ILE A 7 -0.48 1.29 10.12
C ILE A 7 -0.11 2.70 9.67
N GLY A 8 0.32 2.80 8.42
CA GLY A 8 0.57 4.07 7.73
C GLY A 8 2.05 4.38 7.53
N SER A 9 2.96 3.56 8.06
CA SER A 9 4.37 3.55 7.71
C SER A 9 4.84 2.12 7.40
N ILE A 10 6.09 1.99 6.95
CA ILE A 10 6.74 0.69 6.76
C ILE A 10 7.87 0.63 7.79
N GLU A 11 7.53 0.18 8.99
CA GLU A 11 8.44 0.07 10.13
C GLU A 11 8.27 -1.28 10.83
N VAL A 12 9.31 -1.71 11.55
CA VAL A 12 9.27 -2.97 12.31
C VAL A 12 8.27 -2.85 13.45
N GLY A 13 7.32 -3.79 13.51
CA GLY A 13 6.25 -3.82 14.53
C GLY A 13 4.92 -3.23 14.07
N GLU A 14 4.86 -2.67 12.86
CA GLU A 14 3.59 -2.36 12.16
C GLU A 14 2.96 -3.64 11.58
N TYR A 15 1.68 -3.57 11.22
CA TYR A 15 1.06 -4.62 10.44
C TYR A 15 1.66 -4.68 9.03
N ALA A 16 1.79 -5.89 8.49
CA ALA A 16 2.17 -6.12 7.10
C ALA A 16 0.99 -5.78 6.16
N ASP A 17 0.64 -4.50 6.11
CA ASP A 17 -0.43 -3.91 5.33
C ASP A 17 0.20 -2.97 4.29
N LEU A 18 0.34 -3.43 3.05
CA LEU A 18 0.97 -2.66 1.97
C LEU A 18 0.40 -3.04 0.61
N ALA A 19 0.61 -2.17 -0.37
CA ALA A 19 0.24 -2.40 -1.77
C ALA A 19 1.48 -2.27 -2.66
N ILE A 20 1.56 -3.10 -3.69
CA ILE A 20 2.60 -3.04 -4.72
C ILE A 20 1.96 -2.47 -5.99
N PHE A 21 2.63 -1.49 -6.57
CA PHE A 21 2.21 -0.83 -7.81
C PHE A 21 3.25 -1.07 -8.89
N ASP A 22 2.79 -1.41 -10.10
CA ASP A 22 3.65 -1.57 -11.28
C ASP A 22 3.69 -0.23 -12.03
N VAL A 23 4.55 0.67 -11.53
CA VAL A 23 4.74 2.05 -12.01
C VAL A 23 6.22 2.41 -11.91
N GLU A 24 6.68 3.33 -12.77
CA GLU A 24 8.07 3.78 -12.75
C GLU A 24 8.32 4.83 -11.64
N ASP A 25 7.33 5.68 -11.36
CA ASP A 25 7.37 6.71 -10.33
C ASP A 25 6.06 6.75 -9.53
N TYR A 26 6.13 7.09 -8.25
CA TYR A 26 4.95 7.11 -7.37
C TYR A 26 3.89 8.13 -7.81
N LEU A 27 4.27 9.19 -8.54
CA LEU A 27 3.34 10.18 -9.08
C LEU A 27 2.42 9.58 -10.14
N GLU A 28 2.82 8.49 -10.79
CA GLU A 28 1.99 7.81 -11.80
C GLU A 28 0.70 7.25 -11.21
N ILE A 29 0.74 6.81 -9.94
CA ILE A 29 -0.45 6.35 -9.19
C ILE A 29 -1.50 7.47 -9.14
N LEU A 30 -1.06 8.73 -9.04
CA LEU A 30 -1.94 9.89 -9.02
C LEU A 30 -2.26 10.40 -10.44
N TYR A 31 -1.31 10.30 -11.37
CA TYR A 31 -1.47 10.82 -12.73
C TYR A 31 -2.48 10.01 -13.55
N TYR A 32 -2.44 8.68 -13.48
CA TYR A 32 -3.33 7.79 -14.23
C TYR A 32 -4.67 7.57 -13.50
N PHE A 33 -5.44 8.65 -13.36
CA PHE A 33 -6.74 8.60 -12.70
C PHE A 33 -7.68 7.56 -13.33
N GLY A 34 -8.24 6.69 -12.49
CA GLY A 34 -9.19 5.66 -12.90
C GLY A 34 -8.56 4.37 -13.42
N VAL A 35 -7.23 4.29 -13.50
CA VAL A 35 -6.50 3.07 -13.81
C VAL A 35 -6.12 2.36 -12.51
N ASN A 36 -6.27 1.03 -12.47
CA ASN A 36 -5.73 0.25 -11.37
C ASN A 36 -4.26 -0.10 -11.65
N CYS A 37 -3.35 0.64 -11.04
CA CYS A 37 -1.90 0.35 -11.08
C CYS A 37 -1.45 -0.66 -10.00
N CYS A 38 -2.34 -1.05 -9.08
CA CYS A 38 -2.01 -1.99 -8.00
C CYS A 38 -1.98 -3.42 -8.54
N VAL A 39 -0.85 -4.09 -8.35
CA VAL A 39 -0.63 -5.48 -8.79
C VAL A 39 -0.72 -6.49 -7.65
N MET A 40 -0.63 -6.02 -6.39
CA MET A 40 -0.78 -6.87 -5.23
C MET A 40 -1.19 -6.04 -4.00
N ALA A 41 -2.19 -6.51 -3.27
CA ALA A 41 -2.51 -6.00 -1.95
C ALA A 41 -2.15 -7.05 -0.90
N VAL A 42 -1.43 -6.63 0.14
CA VAL A 42 -1.14 -7.45 1.31
C VAL A 42 -1.88 -6.87 2.50
N LYS A 43 -2.66 -7.69 3.19
CA LYS A 43 -3.40 -7.32 4.40
C LYS A 43 -3.14 -8.35 5.48
N ARG A 44 -2.60 -7.92 6.61
CA ARG A 44 -2.24 -8.80 7.75
C ARG A 44 -1.39 -10.00 7.31
N ALA A 45 -0.40 -9.74 6.45
CA ALA A 45 0.48 -10.74 5.85
C ALA A 45 -0.21 -11.75 4.91
N GLU A 46 -1.43 -11.49 4.45
CA GLU A 46 -2.13 -12.29 3.43
C GLU A 46 -2.30 -11.49 2.14
N ILE A 47 -2.15 -12.13 0.98
CA ILE A 47 -2.44 -11.52 -0.32
C ILE A 47 -3.96 -11.57 -0.56
N VAL A 48 -4.55 -10.42 -0.90
CA VAL A 48 -6.00 -10.23 -1.08
C VAL A 48 -6.38 -9.58 -2.40
#